data_AF-A0A3D1ME33-F1
#
_entry.id   AF-A0A3D1ME33-F1
#
_cell.length_a   1.000
_cell.length_b   1.000
_cell.length_c   1.000
_cell.angle_alpha   90.00
_cell.angle_beta   90.00
_cell.angle_gamma   90.00
#
_symmetry.space_group_name_H-M   'P 1'
#
loop_
_entity.id
_entity.type
_entity.pdbx_description
1 polymer ?
#
loop_
_entity_poly.entity_id
_entity_poly.type
_entity_poly.pdbx_seq_one_letter_code
_entity_poly.pdbx_strand_id
1 'polypeptide(L)'
;MEQQMYWALLFVAVFLFGYAMHGLFLRFSRGLGVRQPETLGQERWSAEVKPSVGGLTFFICFSISISLLPIEGLNVLSELKRTSFTAACCLGFLLGLADDTYDTVPLVKFIGQVLCGLILCLGGIVIEFSGVEVIDYALTIFWVIAIMNSINMLDNMDAITTSVSISVLIIAIIMALLIVSPSLWV
;
A
#
# COMPACT_ATOMS: atom_id res chain seq x y z
N MET A 1 -15.02 9.72 24.61
CA MET A 1 -13.60 9.49 24.29
C MET A 1 -13.16 10.57 23.34
N GLU A 2 -12.02 11.21 23.57
CA GLU A 2 -11.44 12.14 22.60
C GLU A 2 -11.14 11.41 21.29
N GLN A 3 -11.28 12.10 20.16
CA GLN A 3 -11.04 11.54 18.83
C GLN A 3 -9.67 10.86 18.70
N GLN A 4 -8.66 11.41 19.36
CA GLN A 4 -7.29 10.87 19.44
C GLN A 4 -7.24 9.48 20.07
N MET A 5 -8.11 9.20 21.06
CA MET A 5 -8.19 7.90 21.70
C MET A 5 -8.66 6.81 20.74
N TYR A 6 -9.62 7.11 19.86
CA TYR A 6 -10.08 6.16 18.84
C TYR A 6 -8.97 5.80 17.85
N TRP A 7 -8.18 6.79 17.40
CA TRP A 7 -7.02 6.56 16.53
C TRP A 7 -5.94 5.71 17.21
N ALA A 8 -5.62 6.01 18.47
CA ALA A 8 -4.63 5.24 19.24
C ALA A 8 -5.07 3.79 19.45
N LEU A 9 -6.34 3.57 19.81
CA LEU A 9 -6.91 2.23 19.98
C LEU A 9 -6.92 1.45 18.66
N LEU A 10 -7.32 2.08 17.56
CA LEU A 10 -7.31 1.46 16.23
C LEU A 10 -5.88 1.05 15.84
N PHE A 11 -4.91 1.95 16.02
CA PHE A 11 -3.51 1.68 15.70
C PHE A 11 -2.98 0.47 16.49
N VAL A 12 -3.17 0.47 17.82
CA VAL A 12 -2.72 -0.64 18.68
C VAL A 12 -3.42 -1.94 18.31
N ALA A 13 -4.73 -1.91 18.08
CA ALA A 13 -5.50 -3.10 17.71
C ALA A 13 -5.04 -3.70 16.38
N VAL A 14 -4.88 -2.88 15.33
CA VAL A 14 -4.42 -3.31 14.01
C VAL A 14 -2.98 -3.79 14.05
N PHE A 15 -2.11 -3.15 14.84
CA PHE A 15 -0.72 -3.58 15.03
C PHE A 15 -0.64 -4.97 15.68
N LEU A 16 -1.35 -5.18 16.79
CA LEU A 16 -1.39 -6.47 17.48
C LEU A 16 -2.00 -7.56 16.59
N PHE A 17 -3.07 -7.23 15.87
CA PHE A 17 -3.68 -8.14 14.90
C PHE A 17 -2.70 -8.51 13.78
N GLY A 18 -2.00 -7.53 13.19
CA GLY A 18 -1.00 -7.76 12.16
C GLY A 18 0.15 -8.63 12.64
N TYR A 19 0.67 -8.38 13.85
CA TYR A 19 1.71 -9.20 14.46
C TYR A 19 1.26 -10.66 14.65
N ALA A 20 0.04 -10.88 15.15
CA ALA A 20 -0.53 -12.21 15.32
C ALA A 20 -0.74 -12.92 13.97
N MET A 21 -1.31 -12.23 12.98
CA MET A 21 -1.55 -12.74 11.64
C MET A 21 -0.26 -13.11 10.92
N HIS A 22 0.77 -12.25 11.00
CA HIS A 22 2.07 -12.53 10.41
C HIS A 22 2.70 -13.79 11.01
N GLY A 23 2.67 -13.92 12.35
CA GLY A 23 3.13 -15.13 13.04
C GLY A 23 2.37 -16.39 12.64
N LEU A 24 1.05 -16.30 12.47
CA LEU A 24 0.20 -17.40 12.00
C LEU A 24 0.59 -17.84 10.58
N PHE A 25 0.71 -16.89 9.67
CA PHE A 25 1.07 -17.12 8.28
C PHE A 25 2.47 -17.69 8.10
N LEU A 26 3.45 -17.26 8.89
CA LEU A 26 4.79 -17.86 8.90
C LEU A 26 4.75 -19.33 9.34
N ARG A 27 3.91 -19.67 10.33
CA ARG A 27 3.75 -21.07 10.77
C ARG A 27 3.12 -21.94 9.68
N PHE A 28 2.09 -21.45 9.00
CA PHE A 28 1.47 -22.17 7.87
C PHE A 28 2.40 -22.32 6.68
N SER A 29 3.16 -21.27 6.35
CA SER A 29 4.08 -21.31 5.22
C SER A 29 5.22 -22.30 5.41
N ARG A 30 5.67 -22.55 6.65
CA ARG A 30 6.69 -23.58 6.92
C ARG A 30 6.13 -25.00 6.76
N GLY A 31 4.81 -25.18 6.82
CA GLY A 31 4.14 -26.47 6.61
C GLY A 31 3.82 -26.78 5.14
N LEU A 32 3.82 -25.77 4.27
CA LEU A 32 3.58 -25.90 2.83
C LEU A 32 4.94 -25.91 2.12
N GLY A 33 5.39 -27.09 1.67
CA GLY A 33 6.72 -27.30 1.10
C GLY A 33 7.22 -26.18 0.19
N VAL A 34 8.36 -25.59 0.56
CA VAL A 34 9.01 -24.49 -0.16
C VAL A 34 9.47 -25.00 -1.53
N ARG A 35 8.96 -24.40 -2.62
CA ARG A 35 9.42 -24.71 -3.98
C ARG A 35 10.90 -24.32 -4.12
N GLN A 36 11.71 -25.24 -4.63
CA GLN A 36 13.15 -25.05 -4.79
C GLN A 36 13.47 -23.98 -5.86
N PRO A 37 14.46 -23.10 -5.61
CA PRO A 37 14.77 -21.92 -6.42
C PRO A 37 15.39 -22.23 -7.80
N GLU A 38 15.85 -23.46 -8.04
CA GLU A 38 16.59 -23.84 -9.26
C GLU A 38 15.75 -23.78 -10.56
N THR A 39 14.44 -23.57 -10.46
CA THR A 39 13.52 -23.59 -11.62
C THR A 39 13.26 -22.22 -12.28
N LEU A 40 13.71 -21.10 -11.70
CA LEU A 40 13.29 -19.76 -12.14
C LEU A 40 14.33 -18.90 -12.86
N GLY A 41 15.60 -19.32 -12.95
CA GLY A 41 16.63 -18.56 -13.71
C GLY A 41 16.86 -17.12 -13.24
N GLN A 42 16.38 -16.74 -12.05
CA GLN A 42 16.57 -15.42 -11.46
C GLN A 42 17.88 -15.41 -10.67
N GLU A 43 18.85 -14.59 -11.07
CA GLU A 43 20.01 -14.31 -10.23
C GLU A 43 19.55 -13.59 -8.95
N ARG A 44 19.58 -14.30 -7.83
CA ARG A 44 19.32 -13.75 -6.50
C ARG A 44 20.62 -13.71 -5.71
N TRP A 45 20.92 -12.58 -5.07
CA TRP A 45 22.09 -12.44 -4.19
C TRP A 45 21.96 -13.19 -2.86
N SER A 46 20.74 -13.57 -2.48
CA SER A 46 20.48 -14.41 -1.31
C SER A 46 19.83 -15.74 -1.72
N ALA A 47 20.37 -16.84 -1.19
CA ALA A 47 19.89 -18.20 -1.45
C ALA A 47 18.60 -18.56 -0.68
N GLU A 48 18.13 -17.69 0.21
CA GLU A 48 17.00 -17.98 1.10
C GLU A 48 15.66 -17.63 0.44
N VAL A 49 14.82 -18.64 0.19
CA VAL A 49 13.46 -18.46 -0.34
C VAL A 49 12.57 -17.96 0.80
N LYS A 50 12.34 -16.64 0.84
CA LYS A 50 11.43 -16.02 1.80
C LYS A 50 9.98 -16.22 1.32
N PRO A 51 9.06 -16.68 2.19
CA PRO A 51 7.67 -16.88 1.81
C PRO A 51 6.94 -15.54 1.63
N SER A 52 6.16 -15.41 0.55
CA SER A 52 5.43 -14.20 0.14
C SER A 52 4.15 -13.93 0.96
N VAL A 53 4.19 -14.14 2.28
CA VAL A 53 3.02 -13.99 3.17
C VAL A 53 2.87 -12.57 3.73
N GLY A 54 3.90 -11.74 3.63
CA GLY A 54 3.90 -10.38 4.15
C GLY A 54 2.86 -9.46 3.48
N GLY A 55 2.81 -9.44 2.15
CA GLY A 55 1.89 -8.59 1.38
C GLY A 55 0.42 -8.87 1.71
N LEU A 56 0.06 -10.14 1.87
CA LEU A 56 -1.30 -10.54 2.28
C LEU A 56 -1.64 -10.05 3.69
N THR A 57 -0.73 -10.15 4.66
CA THR A 57 -0.95 -9.60 6.01
C THR A 57 -1.21 -8.10 5.96
N PHE A 58 -0.37 -7.34 5.22
CA PHE A 58 -0.54 -5.90 5.08
C PHE A 58 -1.89 -5.54 4.47
N PHE A 59 -2.31 -6.24 3.41
CA PHE A 59 -3.59 -5.97 2.75
C PHE A 59 -4.80 -6.25 3.65
N ILE A 60 -4.75 -7.30 4.48
CA ILE A 60 -5.82 -7.60 5.45
C ILE A 60 -5.88 -6.50 6.52
N CYS A 61 -4.75 -6.12 7.12
CA CYS A 61 -4.68 -5.03 8.10
C CYS A 61 -5.21 -3.71 7.51
N PHE A 62 -4.82 -3.38 6.29
CA PHE A 62 -5.33 -2.24 5.54
C PHE A 62 -6.85 -2.30 5.34
N SER A 63 -7.37 -3.45 4.88
CA SER A 63 -8.80 -3.64 4.60
C SER A 63 -9.65 -3.50 5.86
N ILE A 64 -9.20 -4.03 7.00
CA ILE A 64 -9.86 -3.84 8.29
C ILE A 64 -9.83 -2.35 8.66
N SER A 65 -8.66 -1.71 8.59
CA SER A 65 -8.50 -0.30 8.96
C SER A 65 -9.43 0.62 8.17
N ILE A 66 -9.48 0.45 6.84
CA ILE A 66 -10.32 1.29 5.97
C ILE A 66 -11.82 1.03 6.18
N SER A 67 -12.21 -0.22 6.52
CA SER A 67 -13.60 -0.57 6.80
C SER A 67 -14.14 0.01 8.10
N LEU A 68 -13.26 0.35 9.04
CA LEU A 68 -13.60 0.93 10.34
C LEU A 68 -13.67 2.47 10.31
N LEU A 69 -13.16 3.13 9.27
CA LEU A 69 -13.24 4.59 9.13
C LEU A 69 -14.65 5.20 9.19
N PRO A 70 -15.73 4.56 8.72
CA PRO A 70 -17.08 5.11 8.84
C PRO A 70 -17.59 5.24 10.28
N ILE A 71 -16.93 4.62 11.26
CA ILE A 71 -17.32 4.69 12.68
C ILE A 71 -17.20 6.14 13.16
N GLU A 72 -18.17 6.59 13.96
CA GLU A 72 -18.16 7.90 14.59
C GLU A 72 -16.85 8.14 15.36
N GLY A 73 -16.18 9.26 15.07
CA GLY A 73 -14.85 9.59 15.60
C GLY A 73 -13.66 9.22 14.69
N LEU A 74 -13.86 8.36 13.68
CA LEU A 74 -12.81 7.99 12.70
C LEU A 74 -13.10 8.46 11.27
N ASN A 75 -14.29 9.04 11.04
CA ASN A 75 -14.75 9.42 9.70
C ASN A 75 -14.01 10.66 9.16
N VAL A 76 -12.98 10.43 8.35
CA VAL A 76 -12.11 11.47 7.77
C VAL A 76 -12.19 11.57 6.24
N LEU A 77 -12.82 10.60 5.58
CA LEU A 77 -12.93 10.54 4.12
C LEU A 77 -14.40 10.51 3.72
N SER A 78 -14.74 11.26 2.66
CA SER A 78 -16.04 11.10 2.01
C SER A 78 -16.21 9.67 1.49
N GLU A 79 -17.45 9.20 1.41
CA GLU A 79 -17.74 7.82 0.98
C GLU A 79 -17.16 7.51 -0.40
N LEU A 80 -17.23 8.48 -1.32
CA LEU A 80 -16.68 8.36 -2.66
C LEU A 80 -15.14 8.22 -2.62
N LYS A 81 -14.44 9.11 -1.92
CA LYS A 81 -12.96 9.05 -1.80
C LYS A 81 -12.52 7.73 -1.17
N ARG A 82 -13.19 7.30 -0.10
CA ARG A 82 -12.91 6.03 0.58
C ARG A 82 -13.10 4.85 -0.37
N THR A 83 -14.24 4.77 -1.06
CA THR A 83 -14.57 3.65 -1.97
C THR A 83 -13.59 3.58 -3.14
N SER A 84 -13.30 4.72 -3.78
CA SER A 84 -12.34 4.77 -4.88
C SER A 84 -10.93 4.40 -4.43
N PHE A 85 -10.49 4.89 -3.26
CA PHE A 85 -9.20 4.52 -2.70
C PHE A 85 -9.09 3.02 -2.42
N THR A 86 -10.11 2.44 -1.76
CA THR A 86 -10.15 0.99 -1.51
C THR A 86 -10.17 0.19 -2.81
N ALA A 87 -10.92 0.62 -3.82
CA ALA A 87 -10.98 -0.05 -5.12
C ALA A 87 -9.62 -0.01 -5.84
N ALA A 88 -8.93 1.14 -5.85
CA ALA A 88 -7.61 1.27 -6.44
C ALA A 88 -6.56 0.42 -5.71
N CYS A 89 -6.57 0.40 -4.37
CA CYS A 89 -5.68 -0.46 -3.58
C CYS A 89 -5.96 -1.96 -3.79
N CYS A 90 -7.22 -2.35 -3.91
CA CYS A 90 -7.60 -3.73 -4.22
C CYS A 90 -7.11 -4.17 -5.59
N LEU A 91 -7.32 -3.34 -6.62
CA LEU A 91 -6.81 -3.58 -7.96
C LEU A 91 -5.27 -3.67 -7.96
N GLY A 92 -4.59 -2.74 -7.29
CA GLY A 92 -3.13 -2.75 -7.17
C GLY A 92 -2.59 -3.99 -6.48
N PHE A 93 -3.24 -4.43 -5.39
CA PHE A 93 -2.88 -5.67 -4.69
C PHE A 93 -3.07 -6.90 -5.58
N LEU A 94 -4.21 -7.03 -6.26
CA LEU A 94 -4.48 -8.13 -7.18
C LEU A 94 -3.50 -8.14 -8.35
N LEU A 95 -3.12 -6.97 -8.86
CA LEU A 95 -2.13 -6.83 -9.92
C LEU A 95 -0.74 -7.30 -9.45
N GLY A 96 -0.32 -6.92 -8.24
CA GLY A 96 0.93 -7.39 -7.65
C GLY A 96 0.93 -8.91 -7.42
N LEU A 97 -0.17 -9.45 -6.89
CA LEU A 97 -0.33 -10.89 -6.70
C LEU A 97 -0.31 -11.65 -8.03
N ALA A 98 -0.97 -11.13 -9.06
CA ALA A 98 -0.95 -11.71 -10.39
C ALA A 98 0.45 -11.67 -11.00
N ASP A 99 1.20 -10.61 -10.77
CA ASP A 99 2.57 -10.49 -11.24
C ASP A 99 3.50 -11.54 -10.62
N ASP A 100 3.46 -11.68 -9.30
CA ASP A 100 4.27 -12.66 -8.55
C ASP A 100 3.96 -14.12 -8.94
N THR A 101 2.75 -14.39 -9.43
CA THR A 101 2.26 -15.75 -9.72
C THR A 101 2.32 -16.14 -11.20
N TYR A 102 2.14 -15.19 -12.11
CA TYR A 102 1.97 -15.47 -13.55
C TYR A 102 3.02 -14.82 -14.46
N ASP A 103 4.04 -14.13 -13.92
CA ASP A 103 5.06 -13.41 -14.70
C ASP A 103 4.44 -12.56 -15.81
N THR A 104 3.60 -11.61 -15.36
CA THR A 104 2.68 -10.91 -16.27
C THR A 104 3.41 -10.02 -17.27
N VAL A 105 2.88 -9.94 -18.50
CA VAL A 105 3.47 -9.09 -19.53
C VAL A 105 3.42 -7.61 -19.12
N PRO A 106 4.47 -6.81 -19.39
CA PRO A 106 4.58 -5.41 -18.93
C PRO A 106 3.37 -4.53 -19.29
N LEU A 107 2.74 -4.79 -20.44
CA LEU A 107 1.56 -4.05 -20.89
C LEU A 107 0.35 -4.24 -19.96
N VAL A 108 0.14 -5.45 -19.43
CA VAL A 108 -0.97 -5.74 -18.50
C VAL A 108 -0.75 -5.01 -17.18
N LYS A 109 0.49 -4.99 -16.66
CA LYS A 109 0.85 -4.21 -15.48
C LYS A 109 0.57 -2.73 -15.69
N PHE A 110 1.03 -2.19 -16.82
CA PHE A 110 0.86 -0.78 -17.14
C PHE A 110 -0.62 -0.38 -17.21
N ILE A 111 -1.45 -1.16 -17.91
CA ILE A 111 -2.89 -0.90 -18.00
C ILE A 111 -3.54 -0.96 -16.61
N GLY A 112 -3.18 -1.96 -15.79
CA GLY A 112 -3.68 -2.07 -14.41
C GLY A 112 -3.32 -0.84 -13.56
N GLN A 113 -2.09 -0.35 -13.67
CA GLN A 113 -1.64 0.86 -12.97
C GLN A 113 -2.35 2.14 -13.46
N VAL A 114 -2.58 2.26 -14.77
CA VAL A 114 -3.40 3.35 -15.35
C VAL A 114 -4.81 3.32 -14.78
N LEU A 115 -5.43 2.14 -14.70
CA LEU A 115 -6.76 1.96 -14.13
C LEU A 115 -6.81 2.33 -12.64
N CYS A 116 -5.78 1.96 -11.85
CA CYS A 116 -5.66 2.42 -10.47
C CYS A 116 -5.68 3.95 -10.38
N GLY A 117 -4.88 4.63 -11.20
CA GLY A 117 -4.84 6.09 -11.24
C GLY A 117 -6.18 6.71 -11.65
N LEU A 118 -6.85 6.12 -12.64
CA LEU A 118 -8.17 6.59 -13.08
C LEU A 118 -9.24 6.44 -12.00
N ILE A 119 -9.26 5.32 -11.28
CA ILE A 119 -10.18 5.08 -10.17
C ILE A 119 -10.01 6.16 -9.09
N LEU A 120 -8.76 6.51 -8.76
CA LEU A 120 -8.46 7.57 -7.80
C LEU A 120 -8.96 8.94 -8.30
N CYS A 121 -8.71 9.27 -9.56
CA CYS A 121 -9.17 10.53 -10.16
C CYS A 121 -10.70 10.65 -10.13
N LEU A 122 -11.42 9.59 -10.51
CA LEU A 122 -12.89 9.52 -10.45
C LEU A 122 -13.42 9.64 -9.02
N GLY A 123 -12.63 9.24 -8.02
CA GLY A 123 -12.92 9.43 -6.60
C GLY A 123 -12.67 10.85 -6.08
N GLY A 124 -12.11 11.75 -6.90
CA GLY A 124 -11.65 13.07 -6.47
C GLY A 124 -10.37 13.03 -5.64
N ILE A 125 -9.56 11.98 -5.78
CA ILE A 125 -8.20 11.89 -5.22
C ILE A 125 -7.23 12.24 -6.36
N VAL A 126 -6.91 13.53 -6.45
CA VAL A 126 -6.15 14.12 -7.55
C VAL A 126 -5.04 14.99 -6.96
N ILE A 127 -3.88 14.98 -7.60
CA ILE A 127 -2.80 15.93 -7.32
C ILE A 127 -3.18 17.27 -7.94
N GLU A 128 -3.58 18.22 -7.11
CA GLU A 128 -3.90 19.59 -7.53
C GLU A 128 -2.59 20.39 -7.70
N PHE A 129 -2.12 20.52 -8.95
CA PHE A 129 -0.85 21.18 -9.25
C PHE A 129 -1.03 22.39 -10.17
N SER A 130 -1.72 22.20 -11.30
CA SER A 130 -1.82 23.20 -12.36
C SER A 130 -3.14 23.97 -12.34
N GLY A 131 -4.18 23.42 -11.68
CA GLY A 131 -5.55 23.92 -11.77
C GLY A 131 -6.26 23.58 -13.08
N VAL A 132 -5.59 22.83 -13.97
CA VAL A 132 -6.17 22.30 -15.20
C VAL A 132 -6.44 20.81 -14.99
N GLU A 133 -7.72 20.43 -14.96
CA GLU A 133 -8.15 19.05 -14.61
C GLU A 133 -7.42 17.96 -15.40
N VAL A 134 -7.26 18.15 -16.71
CA VAL A 134 -6.59 17.16 -17.58
C VAL A 134 -5.12 16.97 -17.20
N ILE A 135 -4.42 18.05 -16.84
CA ILE A 135 -3.01 18.00 -16.45
C ILE A 135 -2.89 17.34 -15.07
N ASP A 136 -3.76 17.70 -14.14
CA ASP A 136 -3.76 17.17 -12.77
C ASP A 136 -4.12 15.67 -12.75
N TYR A 137 -5.03 15.23 -13.63
CA TYR A 137 -5.36 13.81 -13.81
C TYR A 137 -4.19 13.03 -14.44
N ALA A 138 -3.59 13.57 -15.50
CA ALA A 138 -2.43 12.96 -16.14
C ALA A 138 -1.26 12.83 -15.16
N LEU A 139 -1.01 13.86 -14.36
CA LEU A 139 0.01 13.86 -13.31
C LEU A 139 -0.29 12.80 -12.25
N THR A 140 -1.54 12.70 -11.80
CA THR A 140 -1.97 11.71 -10.79
C THR A 140 -1.76 10.28 -11.30
N ILE A 141 -2.20 9.99 -12.53
CA ILE A 141 -2.03 8.67 -13.15
C ILE A 141 -0.54 8.35 -13.32
N PHE A 142 0.23 9.30 -13.83
CA PHE A 142 1.68 9.14 -13.96
C PHE A 142 2.35 8.86 -12.61
N TRP A 143 1.95 9.58 -11.57
CA TRP A 143 2.50 9.41 -10.23
C TRP A 143 2.22 8.03 -9.65
N VAL A 144 1.00 7.51 -9.82
CA VAL A 144 0.63 6.15 -9.40
C VAL A 144 1.50 5.12 -10.11
N ILE A 145 1.63 5.22 -11.45
CA ILE A 145 2.46 4.31 -12.25
C ILE A 145 3.93 4.37 -11.81
N ALA A 146 4.46 5.57 -11.59
CA ALA A 146 5.84 5.81 -11.19
C ALA A 146 6.14 5.20 -9.81
N ILE A 147 5.29 5.44 -8.82
CA ILE A 147 5.47 4.88 -7.46
C ILE A 147 5.34 3.36 -7.47
N MET A 148 4.33 2.80 -8.16
CA MET A 148 4.13 1.35 -8.23
C MET A 148 5.32 0.63 -8.88
N ASN A 149 5.87 1.16 -9.99
CA ASN A 149 7.07 0.60 -10.59
C ASN A 149 8.31 0.79 -9.72
N SER A 150 8.49 1.97 -9.12
CA SER A 150 9.67 2.27 -8.30
C SER A 150 9.76 1.35 -7.08
N ILE A 151 8.65 1.13 -6.37
CA ILE A 151 8.61 0.23 -5.21
C ILE A 151 8.85 -1.22 -5.64
N ASN A 152 8.24 -1.69 -6.74
CA ASN A 152 8.47 -3.04 -7.26
C ASN A 152 9.95 -3.26 -7.63
N MET A 153 10.59 -2.27 -8.27
CA MET A 153 12.03 -2.32 -8.58
C MET A 153 12.91 -2.39 -7.34
N LEU A 154 12.55 -1.68 -6.26
CA LEU A 154 13.26 -1.73 -4.99
C LEU A 154 13.09 -3.08 -4.26
N ASP A 155 11.94 -3.75 -4.43
CA ASP A 155 11.58 -4.99 -3.70
C ASP A 155 12.43 -6.20 -4.07
N ASN A 156 13.15 -6.12 -5.20
CA ASN A 156 14.17 -7.10 -5.55
C ASN A 156 15.48 -6.97 -4.74
N MET A 157 15.59 -5.98 -3.83
CA MET A 157 16.76 -5.76 -2.98
C MET A 157 16.42 -6.00 -1.49
N ASP A 158 17.26 -6.77 -0.80
CA ASP A 158 17.04 -7.10 0.61
C ASP A 158 16.94 -5.83 1.48
N ALA A 159 15.81 -5.70 2.20
CA ALA A 159 15.51 -4.68 3.22
C ALA A 159 15.47 -3.19 2.76
N ILE A 160 15.75 -2.89 1.48
CA ILE A 160 15.71 -1.51 0.97
C ILE A 160 14.27 -1.02 0.88
N THR A 161 13.35 -1.81 0.33
CA THR A 161 11.94 -1.41 0.19
C THR A 161 11.29 -1.09 1.52
N THR A 162 11.57 -1.88 2.55
CA THR A 162 11.06 -1.65 3.90
C THR A 162 11.58 -0.33 4.48
N SER A 163 12.89 -0.08 4.37
CA SER A 163 13.48 1.14 4.93
C SER A 163 12.99 2.40 4.21
N VAL A 164 12.95 2.39 2.87
CA VAL A 164 12.42 3.48 2.05
C VAL A 164 10.94 3.73 2.36
N SER A 165 10.12 2.67 2.45
CA SER A 165 8.68 2.81 2.76
C SER A 165 8.45 3.41 4.15
N ILE A 166 9.22 2.99 5.15
CA ILE A 166 9.14 3.56 6.51
C ILE A 166 9.55 5.04 6.48
N SER A 167 10.63 5.41 5.77
CA SER A 167 11.05 6.80 5.63
C SER A 167 9.97 7.66 4.98
N VAL A 168 9.33 7.19 3.92
CA VAL A 168 8.21 7.88 3.26
C VAL A 168 7.03 8.07 4.21
N LEU A 169 6.65 7.05 4.97
CA LEU A 169 5.55 7.13 5.95
C LEU A 169 5.86 8.13 7.07
N ILE A 170 7.08 8.12 7.61
CA ILE A 170 7.50 9.06 8.65
C ILE A 170 7.43 10.51 8.12
N ILE A 171 7.96 10.75 6.91
CA ILE A 171 7.92 12.09 6.30
C ILE A 171 6.46 12.51 6.06
N ALA A 172 5.60 11.62 5.58
CA ALA A 172 4.18 11.92 5.37
C ALA A 172 3.47 12.28 6.69
N ILE A 173 3.76 11.57 7.79
CA ILE A 173 3.22 11.87 9.12
C ILE A 173 3.72 13.23 9.60
N ILE A 174 5.02 13.50 9.47
CA ILE A 174 5.60 14.80 9.84
C ILE A 174 4.92 15.91 9.06
N MET A 175 4.82 15.78 7.73
CA MET A 175 4.15 16.79 6.88
C MET A 175 2.68 16.97 7.26
N ALA A 176 1.95 15.90 7.57
CA ALA A 176 0.57 15.99 8.02
C ALA A 176 0.46 16.76 9.35
N LEU A 177 1.34 16.49 10.30
CA LEU A 177 1.42 17.26 11.55
C LEU A 177 1.76 18.73 11.26
N LEU A 178 2.73 18.98 10.37
CA LEU A 178 3.15 20.31 9.90
C LEU A 178 2.02 21.14 9.26
N ILE A 179 1.03 20.49 8.67
CA ILE A 179 -0.10 21.19 8.04
C ILE A 179 -1.22 21.41 9.07
N VAL A 180 -1.46 20.45 9.96
CA VAL A 180 -2.59 20.47 10.92
C VAL A 180 -2.32 21.36 12.13
N SER A 181 -1.07 21.55 12.55
CA SER A 181 -0.74 22.30 13.78
C SER A 181 0.28 23.43 13.61
N PRO A 182 0.01 24.47 12.76
CA PRO A 182 0.93 25.58 12.48
C PRO A 182 1.59 26.23 13.71
N SER A 183 0.91 26.22 14.85
CA SER A 183 1.38 26.78 16.13
C SER A 183 2.53 26.02 16.80
N LEU A 184 2.94 24.85 16.30
CA LEU A 184 4.06 24.09 16.86
C LEU A 184 5.44 24.59 16.36
N TRP A 185 5.47 25.47 15.35
CA TRP A 185 6.70 26.06 14.79
C TRP A 185 6.57 27.55 14.41
N VAL A 186 5.51 28.22 14.88
CA VAL A 186 5.37 29.69 14.88
C VAL A 186 5.39 30.15 16.33
#